data_AF-A0A938UX45-F1
#
_entry.id   AF-A0A938UX45-F1
#
_cell.length_a   1.000
_cell.length_b   1.000
_cell.length_c   1.000
_cell.angle_alpha   90.00
_cell.angle_beta   90.00
_cell.angle_gamma   90.00
#
_symmetry.space_group_name_H-M   'P 1'
#
loop_
_entity.id
_entity.type
_entity.pdbx_description
1 polymer ?
#
loop_
_entity_poly.entity_id
_entity_poly.type
_entity_poly.pdbx_seq_one_letter_code
_entity_poly.pdbx_strand_id
1 'polypeptide(L)'
;MEEKTRQAIQIDLSQFKLHIRLKHKTELTLHFDSPSRMFYLAVIALVVNEMKRLGKITSIPLQAHSDLLALLNETIGRTAGSSDSEHLIPRIYRKWKDALPDLENGPLFKVIGRKKELENGIGKTYQFTESEKDLWANLFEYRGSHENVRLRFSIDKLGVGLDDVIILYEEYQNGEAWDKFILGLRQKEGEKPEHVEIVPQESKIPATPSREERVRLLKRWQLAAP
;
A
#
# COMPACT_ATOMS: atom_id res chain seq x y z
N MET A 1 -17.88 34.44 -11.56
CA MET A 1 -17.31 33.82 -10.35
C MET A 1 -17.34 32.32 -10.60
N GLU A 2 -16.23 31.76 -11.07
CA GLU A 2 -16.14 30.32 -11.36
C GLU A 2 -15.76 29.55 -10.10
N GLU A 3 -16.48 28.46 -9.90
CA GLU A 3 -16.45 27.58 -8.74
C GLU A 3 -15.08 26.95 -8.51
N LYS A 4 -14.61 26.97 -7.25
CA LYS A 4 -13.39 26.29 -6.79
C LYS A 4 -13.54 24.77 -6.94
N THR A 5 -13.08 24.19 -8.04
CA THR A 5 -12.62 22.80 -8.08
C THR A 5 -11.10 22.77 -8.12
N ARG A 6 -10.46 23.26 -7.05
CA ARG A 6 -8.99 23.40 -6.96
C ARG A 6 -8.26 22.13 -6.50
N GLN A 7 -8.96 21.13 -5.97
CA GLN A 7 -8.30 19.92 -5.46
C GLN A 7 -8.13 18.90 -6.58
N ALA A 8 -6.90 18.75 -7.05
CA ALA A 8 -6.51 17.84 -8.12
C ALA A 8 -6.06 16.47 -7.58
N ILE A 9 -5.60 16.40 -6.32
CA ILE A 9 -5.14 15.17 -5.69
C ILE A 9 -5.71 15.06 -4.28
N GLN A 10 -6.32 13.93 -3.96
CA GLN A 10 -6.81 13.61 -2.63
C GLN A 10 -6.22 12.28 -2.16
N ILE A 11 -5.56 12.32 -0.99
CA ILE A 11 -5.00 11.15 -0.30
C ILE A 11 -5.93 10.85 0.88
N ASP A 12 -6.79 9.85 0.74
CA ASP A 12 -7.73 9.43 1.78
C ASP A 12 -7.13 8.29 2.61
N LEU A 13 -6.73 8.62 3.84
CA LEU A 13 -6.13 7.69 4.80
C LEU A 13 -7.18 6.85 5.56
N SER A 14 -8.46 7.20 5.50
CA SER A 14 -9.54 6.39 6.08
C SER A 14 -9.92 5.24 5.17
N GLN A 15 -10.00 5.49 3.87
CA GLN A 15 -10.34 4.48 2.86
C GLN A 15 -9.13 3.87 2.16
N PHE A 16 -7.94 4.38 2.44
CA PHE A 16 -6.71 4.04 1.74
C PHE A 16 -6.82 4.16 0.23
N LYS A 17 -7.33 5.31 -0.23
CA LYS A 17 -7.50 5.65 -1.64
C LYS A 17 -6.70 6.89 -2.02
N LEU A 18 -6.16 6.86 -3.23
CA LEU A 18 -5.56 8.01 -3.88
C LEU A 18 -6.43 8.40 -5.07
N HIS A 19 -7.01 9.58 -5.01
CA HIS A 19 -7.81 10.16 -6.09
C HIS A 19 -6.98 11.22 -6.80
N ILE A 20 -6.89 11.14 -8.12
CA ILE A 20 -6.16 12.10 -8.95
C ILE A 20 -7.05 12.51 -10.11
N ARG A 21 -7.19 13.82 -10.29
CA ARG A 21 -7.82 14.43 -11.46
C ARG A 21 -6.72 14.98 -12.35
N LEU A 22 -6.49 14.31 -13.49
CA LEU A 22 -5.53 14.77 -14.48
C LEU A 22 -6.18 15.88 -15.34
N LYS A 23 -5.41 16.93 -15.70
CA LYS A 23 -5.89 18.12 -16.43
C LYS A 23 -6.59 17.84 -17.78
N HIS A 24 -6.60 16.60 -18.26
CA HIS A 24 -7.23 16.17 -19.51
C HIS A 24 -8.19 14.98 -19.33
N LYS A 25 -9.25 15.18 -18.52
CA LYS A 25 -10.45 14.32 -18.34
C LYS A 25 -10.32 13.00 -17.59
N THR A 26 -9.13 12.45 -17.36
CA THR A 26 -9.02 11.20 -16.60
C THR A 26 -9.03 11.47 -15.10
N GLU A 27 -10.07 10.97 -14.42
CA GLU A 27 -10.09 10.79 -12.98
C GLU A 27 -9.61 9.36 -12.66
N LEU A 28 -8.54 9.26 -11.88
CA LEU A 28 -7.95 8.00 -11.46
C LEU A 28 -8.19 7.84 -9.96
N THR A 29 -8.79 6.72 -9.57
CA THR A 29 -8.88 6.31 -8.17
C THR A 29 -8.13 5.02 -7.96
N LEU A 30 -7.09 5.06 -7.14
CA LEU A 30 -6.26 3.92 -6.77
C LEU A 30 -6.60 3.49 -5.35
N HIS A 31 -6.91 2.21 -5.16
CA HIS A 31 -7.22 1.64 -3.85
C HIS A 31 -6.08 0.74 -3.39
N PHE A 32 -5.51 1.08 -2.24
CA PHE A 32 -4.47 0.31 -1.58
C PHE A 32 -5.14 -0.67 -0.62
N ASP A 33 -5.56 -1.80 -1.16
CA ASP A 33 -6.58 -2.70 -0.56
C ASP A 33 -6.02 -3.83 0.30
N SER A 34 -4.74 -3.75 0.69
CA SER A 34 -4.11 -4.71 1.60
C SER A 34 -3.15 -4.01 2.55
N PRO A 35 -2.87 -4.56 3.74
CA PRO A 35 -1.94 -3.97 4.72
C PRO A 35 -0.62 -3.46 4.12
N SER A 36 0.03 -4.30 3.30
CA SER A 36 1.28 -3.93 2.63
C SER A 36 1.10 -2.78 1.63
N ARG A 37 -0.04 -2.72 0.92
CA ARG A 37 -0.36 -1.64 -0.01
C ARG A 37 -0.67 -0.35 0.74
N MET A 38 -1.53 -0.42 1.75
CA MET A 38 -1.93 0.69 2.61
C MET A 38 -0.71 1.43 3.18
N PHE A 39 0.32 0.68 3.58
CA PHE A 39 1.60 1.23 4.01
C PHE A 39 2.21 2.19 2.96
N TYR A 40 2.25 1.83 1.67
CA TYR A 40 2.82 2.71 0.65
C TYR A 40 1.99 3.96 0.39
N LEU A 41 0.66 3.90 0.54
CA LEU A 41 -0.15 5.12 0.51
C LEU A 41 0.18 6.03 1.69
N ALA A 42 0.38 5.47 2.89
CA ALA A 42 0.81 6.25 4.05
C ALA A 42 2.21 6.85 3.85
N VAL A 43 3.12 6.18 3.13
CA VAL A 43 4.42 6.75 2.74
C VAL A 43 4.25 7.93 1.78
N ILE A 44 3.34 7.83 0.79
CA ILE A 44 3.01 8.97 -0.10
C ILE A 44 2.46 10.14 0.73
N ALA A 45 1.54 9.86 1.66
CA ALA A 45 0.98 10.87 2.57
C ALA A 45 2.05 11.54 3.43
N LEU A 46 3.00 10.77 4.00
CA LEU A 46 4.14 11.29 4.75
C LEU A 46 4.97 12.27 3.91
N VAL A 47 5.36 11.86 2.69
CA VAL A 47 6.17 12.69 1.79
C VAL A 47 5.43 14.00 1.45
N VAL A 48 4.15 13.92 1.12
CA VAL A 48 3.32 15.10 0.82
C VAL A 48 3.13 15.99 2.05
N ASN A 49 2.91 15.42 3.23
CA ASN A 49 2.78 16.15 4.47
C ASN A 49 4.06 16.94 4.78
N GLU A 50 5.23 16.32 4.63
CA GLU A 50 6.51 16.99 4.82
C GLU A 50 6.75 18.11 3.80
N MET A 51 6.40 17.89 2.53
CA MET A 51 6.46 18.94 1.51
C MET A 51 5.55 20.12 1.85
N LYS A 52 4.33 19.85 2.35
CA LYS A 52 3.38 20.87 2.83
C LYS A 52 3.93 21.61 4.05
N ARG A 53 4.47 20.90 5.04
CA ARG A 53 5.10 21.48 6.24
C ARG A 53 6.27 22.41 5.89
N LEU A 54 7.04 22.06 4.86
CA LEU A 54 8.14 22.89 4.33
C LEU A 54 7.67 23.99 3.37
N GLY A 55 6.39 24.01 2.98
CA GLY A 55 5.83 24.96 2.01
C GLY A 55 6.43 24.86 0.61
N LYS A 56 7.11 23.74 0.27
CA LYS A 56 7.80 23.60 -1.02
C LYS A 56 7.78 22.16 -1.53
N ILE A 57 7.68 22.03 -2.85
CA ILE A 57 7.75 20.75 -3.55
C ILE A 57 9.23 20.35 -3.64
N THR A 58 9.66 19.40 -2.80
CA THR A 58 11.07 19.02 -2.66
C THR A 58 11.23 17.55 -2.29
N SER A 59 12.43 17.00 -2.44
CA SER A 59 12.76 15.65 -1.95
C SER A 59 12.95 15.63 -0.43
N ILE A 60 12.27 14.68 0.22
CA ILE A 60 12.22 14.45 1.66
C ILE A 60 13.15 13.29 2.02
N PRO A 61 14.10 13.46 2.97
CA PRO A 61 14.99 12.39 3.40
C PRO A 61 14.25 11.38 4.27
N LEU A 62 14.29 10.09 3.90
CA LEU A 62 13.55 9.07 4.66
C LEU A 62 14.18 8.73 6.02
N GLN A 63 15.50 8.83 6.15
CA GLN A 63 16.21 8.49 7.38
C GLN A 63 15.76 9.33 8.59
N ALA A 64 15.33 10.57 8.36
CA ALA A 64 14.82 11.44 9.41
C ALA A 64 13.44 10.98 9.94
N HIS A 65 12.79 10.03 9.28
CA HIS A 65 11.47 9.52 9.60
C HIS A 65 11.49 8.01 9.90
N SER A 66 12.65 7.42 10.20
CA SER A 66 12.79 5.97 10.40
C SER A 66 11.82 5.40 11.45
N ASP A 67 11.69 6.04 12.61
CA ASP A 67 10.78 5.58 13.68
C ASP A 67 9.32 5.65 13.24
N LEU A 68 8.95 6.70 12.52
CA LEU A 68 7.60 6.88 11.98
C LEU A 68 7.30 5.85 10.90
N LEU A 69 8.27 5.55 10.03
CA LEU A 69 8.15 4.51 9.02
C LEU A 69 8.01 3.13 9.65
N ALA A 70 8.73 2.84 10.74
CA ALA A 70 8.59 1.62 11.52
C ALA A 70 7.18 1.50 12.10
N LEU A 71 6.70 2.55 12.79
CA LEU A 71 5.32 2.63 13.30
C LEU A 71 4.29 2.33 12.21
N LEU A 72 4.40 2.98 11.04
CA LEU A 72 3.50 2.76 9.91
C LEU A 72 3.56 1.31 9.42
N ASN A 73 4.76 0.73 9.32
CA ASN A 73 4.95 -0.64 8.87
C ASN A 73 4.33 -1.65 9.84
N GLU A 74 4.51 -1.46 11.14
CA GLU A 74 4.03 -2.37 12.17
C GLU A 74 2.51 -2.30 12.33
N THR A 75 1.96 -1.09 12.37
CA THR A 75 0.51 -0.88 12.61
C THR A 75 -0.34 -1.11 11.38
N ILE A 76 0.06 -0.56 10.22
CA ILE A 76 -0.71 -0.65 8.97
C ILE A 76 -0.27 -1.88 8.17
N GLY A 77 1.05 -2.05 7.98
CA GLY A 77 1.62 -3.13 7.20
C GLY A 77 1.43 -4.52 7.82
N ARG A 78 1.31 -4.58 9.16
CA ARG A 78 1.19 -5.81 9.96
C ARG A 78 2.30 -6.82 9.62
N THR A 79 2.09 -8.10 9.92
CA THR A 79 3.03 -9.21 9.59
C THR A 79 3.31 -9.35 8.10
N ALA A 80 2.45 -8.84 7.21
CA ALA A 80 2.68 -8.81 5.77
C ALA A 80 3.78 -7.81 5.36
N GLY A 81 4.10 -6.85 6.24
CA GLY A 81 5.17 -5.87 6.09
C GLY A 81 6.52 -6.34 6.66
N SER A 82 6.70 -7.63 6.94
CA SER A 82 7.91 -8.24 7.53
C SER A 82 9.20 -7.92 6.75
N SER A 83 9.76 -6.76 7.03
CA SER A 83 11.14 -6.44 6.80
C SER A 83 11.60 -5.82 8.09
N ASP A 84 12.68 -6.35 8.65
CA ASP A 84 13.34 -5.74 9.80
C ASP A 84 13.57 -4.26 9.51
N SER A 85 13.51 -3.43 10.54
CA SER A 85 13.66 -1.97 10.43
C SER A 85 14.88 -1.56 9.59
N GLU A 86 15.95 -2.35 9.64
CA GLU A 86 17.19 -2.20 8.87
C GLU A 86 17.01 -2.30 7.33
N HIS A 87 15.97 -2.97 6.86
CA HIS A 87 15.69 -3.17 5.43
C HIS A 87 14.49 -2.38 4.93
N LEU A 88 13.83 -1.62 5.81
CA LEU A 88 12.62 -0.89 5.49
C LEU A 88 12.85 0.20 4.44
N ILE A 89 13.83 1.09 4.66
CA ILE A 89 14.16 2.17 3.72
C ILE A 89 14.57 1.64 2.33
N PRO A 90 15.49 0.66 2.22
CA PRO A 90 15.80 0.04 0.93
C PRO A 90 14.59 -0.60 0.23
N ARG A 91 13.65 -1.18 0.98
CA ARG A 91 12.41 -1.72 0.42
C ARG A 91 11.49 -0.62 -0.10
N ILE A 92 11.27 0.43 0.69
CA ILE A 92 10.50 1.60 0.27
C ILE A 92 11.09 2.18 -1.00
N TYR A 93 12.40 2.38 -1.05
CA TYR A 93 13.11 2.91 -2.21
C TYR A 93 12.82 2.09 -3.48
N ARG A 94 13.00 0.76 -3.43
CA ARG A 94 12.71 -0.13 -4.56
C ARG A 94 11.25 -0.05 -4.98
N LYS A 95 10.32 -0.04 -4.02
CA LYS A 95 8.88 0.02 -4.33
C LYS A 95 8.47 1.39 -4.89
N TRP A 96 9.05 2.47 -4.41
CA TRP A 96 8.84 3.83 -4.94
C TRP A 96 9.37 3.98 -6.36
N LYS A 97 10.54 3.41 -6.64
CA LYS A 97 11.17 3.48 -7.95
C LYS A 97 10.53 2.54 -8.98
N ASP A 98 10.32 1.28 -8.61
CA ASP A 98 10.05 0.22 -9.59
C ASP A 98 8.58 -0.23 -9.61
N ALA A 99 7.83 -0.08 -8.50
CA ALA A 99 6.50 -0.68 -8.35
C ALA A 99 5.35 0.33 -8.28
N LEU A 100 5.55 1.49 -7.63
CA LEU A 100 4.56 2.57 -7.60
C LEU A 100 4.33 3.17 -9.00
N PRO A 101 5.38 3.39 -9.84
CA PRO A 101 5.21 3.92 -11.20
C PRO A 101 4.51 2.96 -12.18
N ASP A 102 4.42 1.68 -11.84
CA ASP A 102 3.82 0.65 -12.71
C ASP A 102 2.27 0.69 -12.64
N LEU A 103 1.68 1.63 -13.38
CA LEU A 103 0.24 1.84 -13.46
C LEU A 103 -0.50 0.66 -14.09
N GLU A 104 0.13 0.05 -15.08
CA GLU A 104 -0.42 -1.02 -15.92
C GLU A 104 -0.58 -2.33 -15.13
N ASN A 105 0.46 -2.75 -14.42
CA ASN A 105 0.37 -3.93 -13.57
C ASN A 105 -0.24 -3.62 -12.20
N GLY A 106 -0.14 -2.38 -11.71
CA GLY A 106 -0.66 -1.96 -10.41
C GLY A 106 -0.27 -2.92 -9.27
N PRO A 107 1.03 -3.22 -9.06
CA PRO A 107 1.43 -4.21 -8.06
C PRO A 107 1.05 -3.76 -6.62
N LEU A 108 1.02 -2.45 -6.39
CA LEU A 108 0.78 -1.83 -5.08
C LEU A 108 -0.62 -1.24 -4.89
N PHE A 109 -1.51 -1.36 -5.87
CA PHE A 109 -2.86 -0.81 -5.78
C PHE A 109 -3.81 -1.48 -6.79
N LYS A 110 -5.12 -1.32 -6.58
CA LYS A 110 -6.12 -1.60 -7.60
C LYS A 110 -6.61 -0.30 -8.22
N VAL A 111 -6.74 -0.28 -9.54
CA VAL A 111 -7.40 0.82 -10.25
C VAL A 111 -8.92 0.62 -10.16
N ILE A 112 -9.62 1.53 -9.47
CA ILE A 112 -11.07 1.46 -9.34
C ILE A 112 -11.73 1.85 -10.66
N GLY A 113 -12.79 1.13 -11.03
CA GLY A 113 -13.53 1.36 -12.28
C GLY A 113 -12.87 0.80 -13.53
N ARG A 114 -11.64 0.26 -13.45
CA ARG A 114 -10.99 -0.45 -14.56
C ARG A 114 -10.83 -1.93 -14.21
N LYS A 115 -10.95 -2.80 -15.21
CA LYS A 115 -10.64 -4.22 -15.09
C LYS A 115 -9.32 -4.49 -15.78
N LYS A 116 -8.60 -5.51 -15.30
CA LYS A 116 -7.42 -6.00 -15.99
C LYS A 116 -7.85 -6.92 -17.12
N GLU A 117 -7.28 -6.69 -18.29
CA GLU A 117 -7.55 -7.46 -19.51
C GLU A 117 -6.34 -8.34 -19.84
N LEU A 118 -6.59 -9.47 -20.51
CA LEU A 118 -5.52 -10.38 -20.92
C LEU A 118 -4.85 -9.79 -22.15
N GLU A 119 -3.57 -9.46 -22.05
CA GLU A 119 -2.83 -8.86 -23.16
C GLU A 119 -1.91 -9.89 -23.80
N ASN A 120 -2.19 -10.29 -25.04
CA ASN A 120 -1.31 -11.09 -25.91
C ASN A 120 -0.58 -12.30 -25.25
N GLY A 121 -1.22 -12.96 -24.28
CA GLY A 121 -0.64 -14.10 -23.55
C GLY A 121 0.31 -13.74 -22.38
N ILE A 122 0.53 -12.45 -22.11
CA ILE A 122 1.36 -11.93 -21.02
C ILE A 122 0.45 -11.36 -19.93
N GLY A 123 0.07 -12.19 -18.95
CA GLY A 123 -0.62 -11.74 -17.74
C GLY A 123 -1.92 -10.95 -17.96
N LYS A 124 -2.45 -10.34 -16.90
CA LYS A 124 -3.58 -9.40 -16.98
C LYS A 124 -3.12 -8.01 -16.54
N THR A 125 -3.31 -7.02 -17.39
CA THR A 125 -2.87 -5.62 -17.21
C THR A 125 -4.04 -4.64 -17.32
N TYR A 126 -3.93 -3.49 -16.68
CA TYR A 126 -4.86 -2.39 -16.89
C TYR A 126 -4.52 -1.63 -18.16
N GLN A 127 -5.52 -1.32 -18.97
CA GLN A 127 -5.32 -0.56 -20.20
C GLN A 127 -5.24 0.95 -19.90
N PHE A 128 -4.14 1.56 -20.32
CA PHE A 128 -3.83 2.99 -20.19
C PHE A 128 -3.12 3.47 -21.45
N THR A 129 -3.28 4.75 -21.78
CA THR A 129 -2.47 5.40 -22.81
C THR A 129 -1.02 5.59 -22.33
N GLU A 130 -0.05 5.65 -23.24
CA GLU A 130 1.36 5.94 -22.89
C GLU A 130 1.49 7.26 -22.12
N SER A 131 0.71 8.28 -22.51
CA SER A 131 0.69 9.56 -21.80
C SER A 131 0.16 9.47 -20.37
N GLU A 132 -0.86 8.65 -20.08
CA GLU A 132 -1.31 8.39 -18.71
C GLU A 132 -0.24 7.68 -17.89
N LYS A 133 0.44 6.68 -18.48
CA LYS A 133 1.53 5.93 -17.85
C LYS A 133 2.70 6.85 -17.51
N ASP A 134 3.13 7.67 -18.46
CA ASP A 134 4.23 8.62 -18.29
C ASP A 134 3.90 9.69 -17.23
N LEU A 135 2.69 10.26 -17.26
CA LEU A 135 2.28 11.25 -16.27
C LEU A 135 2.29 10.67 -14.86
N TRP A 136 1.80 9.43 -14.70
CA TRP A 136 1.79 8.74 -13.42
C TRP A 136 3.20 8.38 -12.94
N ALA A 137 4.03 7.78 -13.81
CA ALA A 137 5.38 7.36 -13.45
C ALA A 137 6.26 8.54 -13.01
N ASN A 138 6.09 9.69 -13.66
CA ASN A 138 6.81 10.93 -13.34
C ASN A 138 6.44 11.56 -11.99
N LEU A 139 5.43 11.05 -11.29
CA LEU A 139 5.12 11.49 -9.92
C LEU A 139 6.14 10.98 -8.89
N PHE A 140 6.88 9.91 -9.18
CA PHE A 140 7.72 9.24 -8.20
C PHE A 140 9.20 9.55 -8.43
N GLU A 141 9.62 10.74 -8.03
CA GLU A 141 11.04 11.12 -8.03
C GLU A 141 11.75 10.54 -6.80
N TYR A 142 13.01 10.16 -6.99
CA TYR A 142 13.88 9.66 -5.92
C TYR A 142 15.32 10.11 -6.14
N ARG A 143 16.10 10.18 -5.05
CA ARG A 143 17.54 10.45 -5.08
C ARG A 143 18.25 9.67 -3.96
N GLY A 144 19.56 9.50 -4.14
CA GLY A 144 20.44 8.84 -3.17
C GLY A 144 20.32 7.32 -3.16
N SER A 145 21.02 6.70 -2.21
CA SER A 145 21.05 5.24 -2.00
C SER A 145 21.20 4.94 -0.50
N HIS A 146 20.79 3.74 -0.08
CA HIS A 146 20.86 3.26 1.31
C HIS A 146 20.21 4.24 2.32
N GLU A 147 20.97 4.77 3.27
CA GLU A 147 20.55 5.73 4.29
C GLU A 147 20.28 7.14 3.73
N ASN A 148 20.78 7.43 2.53
CA ASN A 148 20.62 8.74 1.88
C ASN A 148 19.42 8.80 0.94
N VAL A 149 18.48 7.86 1.05
CA VAL A 149 17.27 7.83 0.21
C VAL A 149 16.42 9.06 0.49
N ARG A 150 16.10 9.78 -0.59
CA ARG A 150 15.18 10.91 -0.59
C ARG A 150 14.08 10.66 -1.60
N LEU A 151 12.84 10.85 -1.18
CA LEU A 151 11.67 10.66 -2.04
C LEU A 151 10.99 12.00 -2.31
N ARG A 152 10.39 12.14 -3.49
CA ARG A 152 9.60 13.30 -3.85
C ARG A 152 8.36 12.85 -4.62
N PHE A 153 7.20 13.33 -4.20
CA PHE A 153 5.96 13.18 -4.96
C PHE A 153 5.79 14.40 -5.87
N SER A 154 6.18 14.28 -7.14
CA SER A 154 6.35 15.39 -8.09
C SER A 154 5.04 15.87 -8.71
N ILE A 155 4.14 16.34 -7.85
CA ILE A 155 2.84 16.91 -8.23
C ILE A 155 2.95 18.09 -9.21
N ASP A 156 4.07 18.81 -9.19
CA ASP A 156 4.36 19.90 -10.12
C ASP A 156 4.41 19.44 -11.59
N LYS A 157 4.71 18.16 -11.84
CA LYS A 157 4.66 17.57 -13.19
C LYS A 157 3.25 17.48 -13.76
N LEU A 158 2.22 17.49 -12.90
CA LEU A 158 0.83 17.61 -13.30
C LEU A 158 0.38 19.08 -13.43
N GLY A 159 1.29 20.03 -13.19
CA GLY A 159 1.00 21.44 -13.13
C GLY A 159 0.08 21.81 -11.97
N VAL A 160 0.17 21.09 -10.85
CA VAL A 160 -0.59 21.34 -9.62
C VAL A 160 0.36 21.74 -8.49
N GLY A 161 -0.09 22.62 -7.60
CA GLY A 161 0.63 23.07 -6.43
C GLY A 161 0.30 22.26 -5.18
N LEU A 162 0.98 22.56 -4.07
CA LEU A 162 0.71 21.92 -2.77
C LEU A 162 -0.72 22.17 -2.28
N ASP A 163 -1.31 23.32 -2.62
CA ASP A 163 -2.69 23.68 -2.24
C ASP A 163 -3.76 22.87 -2.99
N ASP A 164 -3.38 22.27 -4.11
CA ASP A 164 -4.25 21.42 -4.92
C ASP A 164 -4.23 19.95 -4.46
N VAL A 165 -3.41 19.64 -3.46
CA VAL A 165 -3.33 18.33 -2.82
C VAL A 165 -3.98 18.38 -1.45
N ILE A 166 -4.81 17.41 -1.11
CA ILE A 166 -5.42 17.30 0.21
C ILE A 166 -5.16 15.91 0.80
N ILE A 167 -4.77 15.87 2.06
CA ILE A 167 -4.73 14.64 2.86
C ILE A 167 -6.01 14.62 3.69
N LEU A 168 -6.74 13.51 3.70
CA LEU A 168 -7.96 13.34 4.47
C LEU A 168 -7.81 12.17 5.45
N TYR A 169 -8.34 12.35 6.64
CA TYR A 169 -8.51 11.29 7.61
C TYR A 169 -9.73 11.64 8.47
N GLU A 170 -10.78 10.83 8.39
CA GLU A 170 -12.08 11.06 9.03
C GLU A 170 -12.62 12.44 8.60
N GLU A 171 -12.98 13.31 9.53
CA GLU A 171 -13.41 14.69 9.26
C GLU A 171 -12.26 15.70 9.06
N TYR A 172 -11.01 15.29 9.26
CA TYR A 172 -9.85 16.19 9.29
C TYR A 172 -9.16 16.32 7.92
N GLN A 173 -8.40 17.41 7.74
CA GLN A 173 -7.67 17.70 6.50
C GLN A 173 -6.19 18.07 6.75
N ASN A 174 -5.34 17.73 5.78
CA ASN A 174 -3.91 18.09 5.71
C ASN A 174 -3.13 17.72 6.99
N GLY A 175 -2.38 18.67 7.57
CA GLY A 175 -1.54 18.42 8.74
C GLY A 175 -2.34 17.89 9.93
N GLU A 176 -3.54 18.41 10.17
CA GLU A 176 -4.41 17.90 11.22
C GLU A 176 -4.87 16.47 10.96
N ALA A 177 -5.23 16.13 9.71
CA ALA A 177 -5.53 14.76 9.31
C ALA A 177 -4.34 13.82 9.56
N TRP A 178 -3.14 14.25 9.18
CA TRP A 178 -1.92 13.49 9.39
C TRP A 178 -1.65 13.27 10.88
N ASP A 179 -1.74 14.32 11.70
CA ASP A 179 -1.48 14.23 13.14
C ASP A 179 -2.49 13.31 13.84
N LYS A 180 -3.79 13.42 13.49
CA LYS A 180 -4.84 12.53 14.00
C LYS A 180 -4.63 11.09 13.58
N PHE A 181 -4.26 10.86 12.31
CA PHE A 181 -3.94 9.54 11.80
C PHE A 181 -2.79 8.91 12.61
N ILE A 182 -1.67 9.63 12.77
CA ILE A 182 -0.52 9.12 13.53
C ILE A 182 -0.86 8.89 15.00
N LEU A 183 -1.62 9.79 15.63
CA LEU A 183 -2.09 9.60 17.01
C LEU A 183 -2.89 8.31 17.15
N GLY A 184 -3.82 8.05 16.23
CA GLY A 184 -4.62 6.82 16.21
C GLY A 184 -3.78 5.56 16.03
N LEU A 185 -2.69 5.61 15.27
CA LEU A 185 -1.77 4.47 15.14
C LEU A 185 -0.97 4.21 16.42
N ARG A 186 -0.48 5.26 17.09
CA ARG A 186 0.27 5.13 18.36
C ARG A 186 -0.59 4.57 19.49
N GLN A 187 -1.88 4.92 19.52
CA GLN A 187 -2.81 4.33 20.49
C GLN A 187 -2.98 2.82 20.26
N LYS A 188 -3.11 2.40 19.00
CA LYS A 188 -3.21 0.98 18.63
C LYS A 188 -1.93 0.17 18.90
N GLU A 189 -0.77 0.82 18.86
CA GLU A 189 0.51 0.20 19.24
C GLU A 189 0.61 -0.06 20.75
N GLY A 190 0.03 0.82 21.57
CA GLY A 190 -0.06 0.66 23.03
C GLY A 190 -1.10 -0.39 23.46
N GLU A 191 -2.16 -0.58 22.69
CA GLU A 191 -3.18 -1.62 22.85
C GLU A 191 -2.73 -2.98 22.27
N LYS A 192 -1.49 -3.39 22.52
CA LYS A 192 -1.06 -4.76 22.16
C LYS A 192 -2.12 -5.74 22.68
N PRO A 193 -2.72 -6.57 21.81
CA PRO A 193 -3.65 -7.57 22.27
C PRO A 193 -2.91 -8.44 23.28
N GLU A 194 -3.50 -8.64 24.46
CA GLU A 194 -3.10 -9.70 25.36
C GLU A 194 -2.84 -10.93 24.49
N HIS A 195 -1.62 -11.45 24.57
CA HIS A 195 -1.37 -12.80 24.12
C HIS A 195 -2.40 -13.66 24.86
N VAL A 196 -3.49 -14.00 24.19
CA VAL A 196 -4.24 -15.19 24.55
C VAL A 196 -3.20 -16.28 24.44
N GLU A 197 -2.69 -16.71 25.58
CA GLU A 197 -2.00 -17.98 25.70
C GLU A 197 -2.97 -19.00 25.14
N ILE A 198 -2.81 -19.32 23.86
CA ILE A 198 -3.33 -20.54 23.30
C ILE A 198 -2.48 -21.60 23.99
N VAL A 199 -2.93 -22.00 25.18
CA VAL A 199 -2.58 -23.28 25.78
C VAL A 199 -2.70 -24.29 24.63
N PRO A 200 -1.63 -25.01 24.26
CA PRO A 200 -1.77 -26.05 23.26
C PRO A 200 -2.72 -27.10 23.83
N GLN A 201 -3.99 -27.05 23.45
CA GLN A 201 -4.83 -28.23 23.52
C GLN A 201 -4.20 -29.22 22.55
N GLU A 202 -3.60 -30.28 23.09
CA GLU A 202 -3.21 -31.46 22.35
C GLU A 202 -4.40 -31.90 21.48
N SER A 203 -4.34 -31.54 20.21
CA SER A 203 -5.18 -32.14 19.19
C SER A 203 -4.81 -33.62 19.13
N LYS A 204 -5.71 -34.45 19.64
CA LYS A 204 -5.73 -35.89 19.37
C LYS A 204 -5.88 -36.08 17.87
N ILE A 205 -4.76 -36.23 17.18
CA ILE A 205 -4.71 -36.70 15.80
C ILE A 205 -5.36 -38.09 15.79
N PRO A 206 -6.37 -38.37 14.94
CA PRO A 206 -6.80 -39.74 14.75
C PRO A 206 -5.63 -40.48 14.08
N ALA A 207 -5.11 -41.50 14.77
CA ALA A 207 -4.01 -42.31 14.30
C ALA A 207 -4.27 -42.80 12.88
N THR A 208 -3.28 -42.59 11.99
CA THR A 208 -3.28 -43.19 10.67
C THR A 208 -3.42 -44.71 10.78
N PRO A 209 -4.35 -45.35 10.05
CA PRO A 209 -4.54 -46.79 10.14
C PRO A 209 -3.27 -47.51 9.66
N SER A 210 -2.93 -48.57 10.38
CA SER A 210 -1.73 -49.35 10.16
C SER A 210 -1.76 -50.04 8.78
N ARG A 211 -0.59 -50.48 8.30
CA ARG A 211 -0.45 -51.11 6.98
C ARG A 211 -1.37 -52.34 6.82
N GLU A 212 -1.68 -53.03 7.91
CA GLU A 212 -2.57 -54.20 7.92
C GLU A 212 -4.06 -53.81 7.78
N GLU A 213 -4.45 -52.68 8.37
CA GLU A 213 -5.82 -52.14 8.26
C GLU A 213 -6.11 -51.62 6.85
N ARG A 214 -5.10 -51.03 6.18
CA ARG A 214 -5.19 -50.62 4.77
C ARG A 214 -5.40 -51.82 3.83
N VAL A 215 -4.75 -52.95 4.10
CA VAL A 215 -4.90 -54.18 3.31
C VAL A 215 -6.28 -54.81 3.52
N ARG A 216 -6.83 -54.78 4.74
CA ARG A 216 -8.20 -55.25 5.01
C ARG A 216 -9.26 -54.39 4.33
N LEU A 217 -9.08 -53.06 4.33
CA LEU A 217 -9.97 -52.15 3.63
C LEU A 217 -9.95 -52.42 2.12
N LEU A 218 -8.78 -52.48 1.47
CA LEU A 218 -8.67 -52.77 0.03
C LEU A 218 -9.36 -54.07 -0.41
N LYS A 219 -9.26 -55.15 0.39
CA LYS A 219 -9.97 -56.41 0.11
C LYS A 219 -11.49 -56.29 0.25
N ARG A 220 -11.98 -55.38 1.10
CA ARG A 220 -13.41 -55.15 1.32
C ARG A 220 -14.06 -54.37 0.17
N TRP A 221 -13.30 -53.53 -0.53
CA TRP A 221 -13.78 -52.79 -1.71
C TRP A 221 -13.78 -53.63 -3.00
N GLN A 222 -12.91 -54.65 -3.11
CA GLN A 222 -12.88 -55.57 -4.26
C GLN A 222 -14.03 -56.59 -4.28
N LEU A 223 -14.74 -56.79 -3.16
CA LEU A 223 -15.89 -57.70 -3.05
C LEU A 223 -17.25 -56.98 -3.13
N ALA A 224 -17.25 -55.67 -3.34
CA ALA A 224 -18.46 -54.83 -3.33
C ALA A 224 -18.68 -54.06 -4.64
N ALA A 225 -17.95 -54.39 -5.71
CA ALA A 225 -18.26 -53.94 -7.06
C ALA A 225 -19.09 -55.04 -7.77
N PRO A 226 -20.24 -54.71 -8.37
CA PRO A 226 -21.06 -55.68 -9.11
C PRO A 226 -20.36 -56.22 -10.36
#